data_AF-A0A1Q3LB46-F1
#
_entry.id   AF-A0A1Q3LB46-F1
#
_cell.length_a   1.000
_cell.length_b   1.000
_cell.length_c   1.000
_cell.angle_alpha   90.00
_cell.angle_beta   90.00
_cell.angle_gamma   90.00
#
_symmetry.space_group_name_H-M   'P 1'
#
loop_
_entity.id
_entity.type
_entity.pdbx_description
1 polymer ?
#
loop_
_entity_poly.entity_id
_entity_poly.type
_entity_poly.pdbx_seq_one_letter_code
_entity_poly.pdbx_strand_id
1 'polypeptide(L)'
;MPPGELLAVPSAEQLDGIAVCVLAASPQVQEARLIGRGEPADSLVHHLRFGQWFRRHSEDPQHAPEVIRVDTPVPMDWSRWETLSGVDPRWPVTVLDTDALSAGEVAERIEAWARENLADVESAEPRGR
;
A
#
# COMPACT_ATOMS: atom_id res chain seq x y z
N MET A 1 -4.18 2.34 -4.82
CA MET A 1 -2.98 2.69 -5.61
C MET A 1 -1.78 1.98 -4.97
N PRO A 2 -0.95 1.28 -5.75
CA PRO A 2 0.26 0.60 -5.31
C PRO A 2 1.30 1.57 -4.74
N PRO A 3 2.05 1.18 -3.69
CA PRO A 3 3.05 2.07 -3.08
C PRO A 3 4.15 2.52 -4.07
N GLY A 4 4.51 1.68 -5.03
CA GLY A 4 5.50 2.04 -6.05
C GLY A 4 5.04 3.19 -6.96
N GLU A 5 3.76 3.26 -7.32
CA GLU A 5 3.21 4.39 -8.09
C GLU A 5 3.21 5.68 -7.25
N LEU A 6 2.86 5.57 -5.96
CA LEU A 6 2.88 6.69 -5.01
C LEU A 6 4.27 7.31 -4.85
N LEU A 7 5.32 6.50 -4.82
CA LEU A 7 6.68 7.00 -4.69
C LEU A 7 7.21 7.56 -6.03
N ALA A 8 6.82 6.97 -7.16
CA ALA A 8 7.35 7.34 -8.47
C ALA A 8 6.67 8.56 -9.09
N VAL A 9 5.47 8.95 -8.65
CA VAL A 9 4.79 10.14 -9.20
C VAL A 9 5.59 11.43 -8.90
N PRO A 10 5.74 12.36 -9.86
CA PRO A 10 6.51 13.60 -9.64
C PRO A 10 6.05 14.41 -8.43
N SER A 11 4.74 14.46 -8.18
CA SER A 11 4.15 15.21 -7.06
C SER A 11 4.51 14.65 -5.68
N ALA A 12 5.11 13.46 -5.58
CA ALA A 12 5.58 12.92 -4.30
C ALA A 12 6.64 13.81 -3.65
N GLU A 13 7.40 14.60 -4.43
CA GLU A 13 8.37 15.58 -3.90
C GLU A 13 7.73 16.77 -3.18
N GLN A 14 6.42 16.95 -3.32
CA GLN A 14 5.67 18.01 -2.64
C GLN A 14 5.20 17.58 -1.25
N LEU A 15 5.47 16.33 -0.84
CA LEU A 15 5.11 15.78 0.45
C LEU A 15 6.34 15.71 1.35
N ASP A 16 6.18 16.06 2.63
CA ASP A 16 7.25 15.93 3.64
C ASP A 16 7.55 14.47 4.02
N GLY A 17 6.68 13.55 3.59
CA GLY A 17 6.83 12.11 3.75
C GLY A 17 5.62 11.36 3.20
N ILE A 18 5.81 10.06 2.96
CA ILE A 18 4.73 9.14 2.58
C ILE A 18 4.78 7.97 3.55
N ALA A 19 3.63 7.60 4.10
CA ALA A 19 3.44 6.37 4.84
C ALA A 19 2.23 5.63 4.24
N VAL A 20 2.35 4.32 4.04
CA VAL A 20 1.30 3.52 3.38
C VAL A 20 0.86 2.38 4.29
N CYS A 21 -0.44 2.34 4.62
CA CYS A 21 -1.07 1.21 5.29
C CYS A 21 -1.85 0.37 4.28
N VAL A 22 -1.47 -0.89 4.11
CA VAL A 22 -2.13 -1.84 3.21
C VAL A 22 -2.96 -2.81 4.03
N LEU A 23 -4.27 -2.82 3.79
CA LEU A 23 -5.18 -3.78 4.39
C LEU A 23 -5.20 -5.05 3.54
N ALA A 24 -4.53 -6.09 4.03
CA ALA A 24 -4.44 -7.37 3.35
C ALA A 24 -5.45 -8.37 3.92
N ALA A 25 -6.01 -9.19 3.04
CA ALA A 25 -6.71 -10.41 3.40
C ALA A 25 -6.13 -11.57 2.60
N SER A 26 -6.17 -12.79 3.15
CA SER A 26 -5.87 -13.99 2.37
C SER A 26 -6.85 -14.12 1.20
N PRO A 27 -6.45 -14.81 0.11
CA PRO A 27 -7.32 -15.00 -1.05
C PRO A 27 -8.69 -15.59 -0.66
N GLN A 28 -8.73 -16.51 0.30
CA GLN A 28 -9.95 -17.17 0.75
C GLN A 28 -10.88 -16.19 1.47
N VAL A 29 -10.34 -15.36 2.37
CA VAL A 29 -11.13 -14.33 3.07
C VAL A 29 -11.57 -13.24 2.11
N GLN A 30 -10.70 -12.81 1.19
CA GLN A 30 -11.05 -11.82 0.17
C GLN A 30 -12.18 -12.32 -0.73
N GLU A 31 -12.10 -13.56 -1.21
CA GLU A 31 -13.14 -14.20 -2.03
C GLU A 31 -14.48 -14.26 -1.29
N ALA A 32 -14.48 -14.76 -0.05
CA ALA A 32 -15.70 -14.80 0.77
C ALA A 32 -16.33 -13.41 0.96
N ARG A 33 -15.50 -12.38 1.20
CA ARG A 33 -15.96 -10.98 1.33
C ARG A 33 -16.49 -10.42 0.02
N LEU A 34 -15.89 -10.75 -1.13
CA LEU A 34 -16.37 -10.33 -2.46
C LEU A 34 -17.73 -10.97 -2.79
N ILE A 35 -17.86 -12.28 -2.57
CA ILE A 35 -19.13 -13.01 -2.73
C ILE A 35 -20.20 -12.43 -1.82
N GLY A 36 -19.86 -12.16 -0.55
CA GLY A 36 -20.77 -11.54 0.41
C GLY A 36 -21.25 -10.13 0.01
N ARG A 37 -20.48 -9.40 -0.82
CA ARG A 37 -20.89 -8.12 -1.40
C ARG A 37 -21.72 -8.25 -2.68
N GLY A 38 -21.86 -9.45 -3.23
CA GLY A 38 -22.58 -9.70 -4.48
C GLY A 38 -21.75 -9.40 -5.73
N GLU A 39 -20.42 -9.50 -5.64
CA GLU A 39 -19.56 -9.32 -6.82
C GLU A 39 -19.82 -10.41 -7.89
N PRO A 40 -19.81 -10.05 -9.18
CA PRO A 40 -19.95 -11.02 -10.27
C PRO A 40 -18.87 -12.11 -10.25
N ALA A 41 -19.26 -13.36 -10.53
CA ALA A 41 -18.33 -14.49 -10.48
C ALA A 41 -17.15 -14.36 -11.45
N ASP A 42 -17.35 -13.71 -12.59
CA ASP A 42 -16.32 -13.44 -13.60
C ASP A 42 -15.34 -12.35 -13.18
N SER A 43 -15.71 -11.44 -12.27
CA SER A 43 -14.80 -10.41 -11.74
C SER A 43 -13.90 -10.93 -10.60
N LEU A 44 -14.33 -11.98 -9.87
CA LEU A 44 -13.61 -12.49 -8.69
C LEU A 44 -12.15 -12.82 -8.98
N VAL A 45 -11.87 -13.47 -10.11
CA VAL A 45 -10.50 -13.85 -10.50
C VAL A 45 -9.58 -12.63 -10.63
N HIS A 46 -10.10 -11.51 -11.14
CA HIS A 46 -9.34 -10.28 -11.29
C HIS A 46 -9.05 -9.63 -9.94
N HIS A 47 -10.03 -9.57 -9.05
CA HIS A 47 -9.85 -9.05 -7.70
C HIS A 47 -8.84 -9.86 -6.88
N LEU A 48 -8.90 -11.19 -6.97
CA LEU A 48 -8.00 -12.07 -6.24
C LEU A 48 -6.57 -12.00 -6.77
N ARG A 49 -6.39 -11.99 -8.10
CA ARG A 49 -5.06 -11.83 -8.72
C ARG A 49 -4.45 -10.48 -8.38
N PHE A 50 -5.24 -9.40 -8.50
CA PHE A 50 -4.78 -8.08 -8.12
C PHE A 50 -4.44 -7.99 -6.63
N GLY A 51 -5.28 -8.53 -5.74
CA GLY A 51 -5.03 -8.53 -4.29
C GLY A 51 -3.75 -9.29 -3.91
N GLN A 52 -3.50 -10.45 -4.52
CA GLN A 52 -2.28 -11.22 -4.31
C GLN A 52 -1.03 -10.47 -4.78
N TRP A 53 -1.09 -9.91 -5.98
CA TRP A 53 0.00 -9.09 -6.51
C TRP A 53 0.25 -7.87 -5.62
N PHE A 54 -0.81 -7.16 -5.24
CA PHE A 54 -0.74 -5.95 -4.44
C PHE A 54 -0.10 -6.20 -3.08
N ARG A 55 -0.48 -7.28 -2.39
CA ARG A 55 0.15 -7.69 -1.13
C ARG A 55 1.63 -7.96 -1.32
N ARG A 56 2.00 -8.79 -2.29
CA ARG A 56 3.40 -9.16 -2.52
C ARG A 56 4.26 -7.98 -2.93
N HIS A 57 3.75 -7.08 -3.78
CA HIS A 57 4.44 -5.84 -4.15
C HIS A 57 4.58 -4.89 -2.96
N SER A 58 3.60 -4.87 -2.05
CA SER A 58 3.66 -4.09 -0.81
C SER A 58 4.72 -4.63 0.16
N GLU A 59 4.89 -5.95 0.23
CA GLU A 59 5.91 -6.62 1.05
C GLU A 59 7.31 -6.57 0.40
N ASP A 60 7.38 -6.55 -0.93
CA ASP A 60 8.62 -6.47 -1.71
C ASP A 60 8.43 -5.59 -2.97
N PRO A 61 9.05 -4.40 -3.04
CA PRO A 61 8.92 -3.52 -4.20
C PRO A 61 9.39 -4.17 -5.52
N GLN A 62 10.25 -5.20 -5.46
CA GLN A 62 10.73 -5.92 -6.64
C GLN A 62 9.77 -6.99 -7.15
N HIS A 63 8.65 -7.24 -6.45
CA HIS A 63 7.68 -8.22 -6.90
C HIS A 63 6.83 -7.68 -8.05
N ALA A 64 7.05 -8.23 -9.25
CA ALA A 64 6.29 -7.96 -10.48
C ALA A 64 6.05 -6.46 -10.74
N PRO A 65 7.11 -5.62 -10.77
CA PRO A 65 7.00 -4.17 -10.94
C PRO A 65 6.43 -3.77 -12.31
N GLU A 66 6.53 -4.63 -13.32
CA GLU A 66 5.97 -4.43 -14.66
C GLU A 66 4.45 -4.22 -14.69
N VAL A 67 3.73 -4.63 -13.64
CA VAL A 67 2.29 -4.39 -13.50
C VAL A 67 1.96 -2.89 -13.37
N ILE A 68 2.88 -2.10 -12.79
CA ILE A 68 2.73 -0.65 -12.61
C ILE A 68 3.64 0.18 -13.49
N ARG A 69 4.74 -0.40 -14.00
CA ARG A 69 5.65 0.26 -14.95
C ARG A 69 5.09 0.18 -16.38
N VAL A 70 3.91 0.76 -16.58
CA VAL A 70 3.25 0.86 -17.88
C VAL A 70 3.49 2.22 -18.50
N ASP A 71 3.37 2.32 -19.83
CA ASP A 71 3.48 3.59 -20.52
C ASP A 71 2.37 4.55 -20.05
N THR A 72 2.78 5.70 -19.52
CA THR A 72 1.89 6.74 -19.00
C THR A 72 2.37 8.12 -19.47
N PRO A 73 1.48 9.10 -19.71
CA PRO A 73 1.87 10.48 -20.01
C PRO A 73 2.57 11.19 -18.84
N VAL A 74 2.46 10.65 -17.62
CA VAL A 74 3.11 11.20 -16.42
C VAL A 74 4.56 10.71 -16.37
N PRO A 75 5.56 11.59 -16.20
CA PRO A 75 6.97 11.18 -16.16
C PRO A 75 7.31 10.53 -14.82
N MET A 76 6.96 9.26 -14.65
CA MET A 76 7.21 8.49 -13.43
C MET A 76 8.71 8.31 -13.17
N ASP A 77 9.16 8.56 -11.94
CA ASP A 77 10.53 8.34 -11.48
C ASP A 77 10.65 7.04 -10.67
N TRP A 78 10.82 5.93 -11.38
CA TRP A 78 10.96 4.60 -10.78
C TRP A 78 12.27 4.43 -9.99
N SER A 79 13.28 5.28 -10.23
CA SER A 79 14.58 5.21 -9.57
C SER A 79 14.49 5.35 -8.05
N ARG A 80 13.42 6.01 -7.57
CA ARG A 80 13.12 6.23 -6.15
C ARG A 80 12.94 4.96 -5.34
N TRP A 81 12.50 3.87 -5.97
CA TRP A 81 12.30 2.60 -5.26
C TRP A 81 12.85 1.36 -5.95
N GLU A 82 13.27 1.45 -7.21
CA GLU A 82 13.62 0.26 -8.00
C GLU A 82 14.85 -0.53 -7.52
N THR A 83 15.62 0.01 -6.58
CA THR A 83 16.75 -0.68 -5.95
C THR A 83 16.48 -1.07 -4.50
N LEU A 84 15.30 -0.72 -3.98
CA LEU A 84 14.92 -1.00 -2.60
C LEU A 84 14.50 -2.45 -2.42
N SER A 85 14.55 -2.89 -1.16
CA SER A 85 14.00 -4.15 -0.70
C SER A 85 12.85 -3.87 0.27
N GLY A 86 12.04 -4.88 0.57
CA GLY A 86 10.91 -4.76 1.50
C GLY A 86 11.25 -4.34 2.93
N VAL A 87 12.52 -4.46 3.33
CA VAL A 87 13.02 -4.05 4.65
C VAL A 87 13.71 -2.68 4.63
N ASP A 88 13.81 -2.05 3.46
CA ASP A 88 14.42 -0.74 3.34
C ASP A 88 13.47 0.33 3.93
N PRO A 89 13.93 1.20 4.85
CA PRO A 89 13.07 2.21 5.46
C PRO A 89 12.52 3.24 4.46
N ARG A 90 13.12 3.36 3.26
CA ARG A 90 12.61 4.19 2.17
C ARG A 90 11.42 3.55 1.43
N TRP A 91 11.03 2.33 1.80
CA TRP A 91 9.80 1.68 1.39
C TRP A 91 8.79 1.70 2.55
N PRO A 92 8.01 2.78 2.70
CA PRO A 92 7.29 3.10 3.94
C PRO A 92 5.93 2.38 4.00
N VAL A 93 5.94 1.06 3.84
CA VAL A 93 4.74 0.24 3.72
C VAL A 93 4.54 -0.62 4.95
N THR A 94 3.38 -0.47 5.59
CA THR A 94 2.90 -1.36 6.65
C THR A 94 1.77 -2.22 6.08
N VAL A 95 1.88 -3.55 6.20
CA VAL A 95 0.82 -4.47 5.80
C VAL A 95 0.07 -4.94 7.05
N LEU A 96 -1.22 -4.64 7.12
CA LEU A 96 -2.12 -5.06 8.18
C LEU A 96 -2.94 -6.26 7.70
N ASP A 97 -2.75 -7.42 8.32
CA ASP A 97 -3.57 -8.60 8.07
C ASP A 97 -4.94 -8.45 8.74
N THR A 98 -6.00 -8.63 7.95
CA THR A 98 -7.39 -8.40 8.35
C THR A 98 -8.19 -9.68 8.47
N ASP A 99 -7.60 -10.86 8.28
CA ASP A 99 -8.35 -12.12 8.12
C ASP A 99 -9.30 -12.41 9.28
N ALA A 100 -8.77 -12.25 10.50
CA ALA A 100 -9.49 -12.53 11.74
C ALA A 100 -10.18 -11.30 12.35
N LEU A 101 -10.13 -10.15 11.68
CA LEU A 101 -10.60 -8.89 12.25
C LEU A 101 -12.01 -8.54 11.77
N SER A 102 -12.83 -8.07 12.70
CA SER A 102 -14.03 -7.32 12.40
C SER A 102 -13.71 -5.94 11.84
N ALA A 103 -14.69 -5.28 11.22
CA ALA A 103 -14.53 -3.93 10.71
C ALA A 103 -14.15 -2.91 11.81
N GLY A 104 -14.67 -3.08 13.03
CA GLY A 104 -14.33 -2.23 14.17
C GLY A 104 -12.86 -2.38 14.57
N GLU A 105 -12.37 -3.61 14.69
CA GLU A 105 -10.96 -3.88 15.03
C GLU A 105 -10.00 -3.39 13.93
N VAL A 106 -10.41 -3.48 12.65
CA VAL A 106 -9.63 -2.89 11.54
C VAL A 106 -9.56 -1.38 11.69
N ALA A 107 -10.68 -0.71 11.99
CA ALA A 107 -10.72 0.74 12.17
C ALA A 107 -9.83 1.20 13.32
N GLU A 108 -9.89 0.53 14.47
CA GLU A 108 -9.05 0.82 15.64
C GLU A 108 -7.55 0.70 15.32
N ARG A 109 -7.16 -0.34 14.58
CA ARG A 109 -5.75 -0.53 14.19
C ARG A 109 -5.26 0.50 13.17
N ILE A 110 -6.11 0.90 12.22
CA ILE A 110 -5.78 1.97 11.27
C ILE A 110 -5.61 3.30 12.02
N GLU A 111 -6.50 3.59 12.96
CA GLU A 111 -6.41 4.81 13.77
C GLU A 111 -5.11 4.84 14.58
N ALA A 112 -4.77 3.74 15.25
CA ALA A 112 -3.51 3.62 16.00
C ALA A 112 -2.29 3.84 15.09
N TRP A 113 -2.24 3.12 13.95
CA TRP A 113 -1.17 3.27 12.96
C TRP A 113 -1.06 4.72 12.44
N ALA A 114 -2.18 5.37 12.16
CA ALA A 114 -2.20 6.74 11.67
C ALA A 114 -1.66 7.72 12.73
N ARG A 115 -2.04 7.56 14.00
CA ARG A 115 -1.55 8.41 15.10
C ARG A 115 -0.05 8.28 15.29
N GLU A 116 0.48 7.05 15.23
CA GLU A 116 1.92 6.79 15.34
C GLU A 116 2.69 7.51 14.21
N ASN A 117 2.25 7.35 12.96
CA ASN A 117 2.95 7.94 11.80
C ASN A 117 2.80 9.47 11.72
N LEU A 118 1.70 10.05 12.23
CA LEU A 118 1.54 11.51 12.28
C LEU A 118 2.38 12.13 13.39
N ALA A 119 2.49 11.49 14.56
CA ALA A 119 3.33 11.98 15.65
C ALA A 119 4.82 12.01 15.28
N ASP A 120 5.27 11.07 14.45
CA ASP A 120 6.64 11.04 13.92
C ASP A 120 6.93 12.24 13.00
N VAL A 121 5.95 12.63 12.17
CA VAL A 121 6.06 13.82 11.30
C VAL A 121 6.13 15.10 12.14
N GLU A 122 5.26 15.25 13.14
CA GLU A 122 5.26 16.42 14.05
C GLU A 122 6.54 16.51 14.88
N SER A 123 7.16 15.37 15.20
CA SER A 123 8.42 15.32 15.96
C SER A 123 9.65 15.57 15.09
N ALA A 124 9.55 15.38 13.77
CA ALA A 124 10.63 15.60 12.80
C ALA A 124 10.74 17.05 12.31
N GLU A 125 9.76 17.92 12.58
CA GLU A 125 9.87 19.34 12.29
C GLU A 125 10.98 20.00 13.14
N PRO A 126 11.98 20.66 12.53
CA PRO A 126 12.92 21.46 13.30
C PRO A 126 12.17 22.69 13.85
N ARG A 127 12.15 22.82 15.18
CA ARG A 127 11.75 24.08 15.83
C ARG A 127 12.63 25.23 15.34
N GLY A 128 12.10 26.00 14.40
CA GLY A 128 12.56 27.36 14.08
C GLY A 128 13.29 27.50 12.75
N ARG A 129 12.76 28.40 11.92
CA ARG A 129 13.58 29.43 11.28
C ARG A 129 12.89 30.78 11.38
#